data_AF-A5GK04-F1
#
_entry.id   AF-A5GK04-F1
#
_cell.length_a   1.000
_cell.length_b   1.000
_cell.length_c   1.000
_cell.angle_alpha   90.00
_cell.angle_beta   90.00
_cell.angle_gamma   90.00
#
_symmetry.space_group_name_H-M   'P 1'
#
loop_
_entity.id
_entity.type
_entity.pdbx_description
1 polymer ?
#
loop_
_entity_poly.entity_id
_entity_poly.type
_entity_poly.pdbx_seq_one_letter_code
_entity_poly.pdbx_strand_id
1 'polypeptide(L)' 'MESWSVLSVNELQPSRGSSVCMTCQHFRYGSDLQGRTLLGCERQHQQLPQGSHLTHHCLQWAPSWHRQAGWAPEVA' A
#
# COMPACT_ATOMS: atom_id res chain seq x y z
N MET A 1 -1.56 -14.26 -1.75
CA MET A 1 -0.99 -13.33 -0.74
C MET A 1 -0.46 -14.10 0.47
N GLU A 2 -1.05 -15.23 0.81
CA GLU A 2 -0.62 -16.09 1.93
C GLU A 2 0.86 -16.54 1.86
N SER A 3 1.44 -16.61 0.66
CA SER A 3 2.85 -16.96 0.43
C SER A 3 3.83 -15.77 0.40
N TRP A 4 3.35 -14.55 0.60
CA TRP A 4 4.19 -13.35 0.52
C TRP A 4 4.91 -13.11 1.84
N SER A 5 6.19 -12.74 1.78
CA SER A 5 6.95 -12.32 2.96
C SER A 5 6.41 -10.99 3.49
N VAL A 6 6.56 -10.73 4.79
CA VAL A 6 6.17 -9.45 5.39
C VAL A 6 7.23 -8.39 5.07
N LEU A 7 6.78 -7.21 4.64
CA LEU A 7 7.62 -6.02 4.46
C LEU A 7 8.27 -5.65 5.79
N SER A 8 9.58 -5.40 5.76
CA SER A 8 10.24 -4.84 6.94
C SER A 8 9.78 -3.41 7.14
N VAL A 9 9.63 -2.99 8.40
CA VAL A 9 9.25 -1.60 8.72
C VAL A 9 10.25 -0.59 8.14
N ASN A 10 11.51 -0.98 7.95
CA ASN A 10 12.54 -0.15 7.33
C ASN A 10 12.31 0.12 5.82
N GLU A 11 11.46 -0.67 5.17
CA GLU A 11 11.07 -0.51 3.76
C GLU A 11 9.79 0.34 3.60
N LEU A 12 9.27 0.83 4.73
CA LEU A 12 8.12 1.72 4.82
C LEU A 12 8.59 3.10 5.29
N GLN A 13 8.05 4.15 4.67
CA GLN A 13 8.28 5.52 5.07
C GLN A 13 7.06 6.03 5.85
N PRO A 14 7.25 6.71 7.00
CA PRO A 14 6.16 7.30 7.74
C PRO A 14 5.48 8.38 6.89
N SER A 15 4.15 8.46 6.99
CA SER A 15 3.36 9.40 6.25
C SER A 15 2.48 10.24 7.17
N ARG A 16 2.25 11.49 6.76
CA ARG A 16 1.30 12.39 7.40
C ARG A 16 0.22 12.73 6.38
N GLY A 17 -1.03 12.45 6.71
CA GLY A 17 -2.18 12.71 5.83
C GLY A 17 -2.49 11.55 4.88
N SER A 18 -2.89 11.87 3.64
CA SER A 18 -3.51 10.92 2.72
C SER A 18 -2.53 10.02 1.96
N SER A 19 -1.21 10.22 2.09
CA SER A 19 -0.19 9.47 1.34
C SER A 19 0.21 8.17 2.06
N VAL A 20 -0.74 7.28 2.28
CA VAL A 20 -0.56 6.02 3.04
C VAL A 20 -0.68 4.81 2.11
N CYS A 21 -0.23 3.62 2.51
CA CYS A 21 -0.35 2.43 1.67
C CYS A 21 -1.79 2.18 1.24
N MET A 22 -2.79 2.40 2.10
CA MET A 22 -4.20 2.19 1.73
C MET A 22 -4.66 3.02 0.51
N THR A 23 -4.02 4.17 0.24
CA THR A 23 -4.31 5.03 -0.92
C THR A 23 -3.36 4.79 -2.10
N CYS A 24 -2.46 3.81 -1.99
CA CYS A 24 -1.54 3.41 -3.05
C CYS A 24 -2.24 2.56 -4.10
N GLN A 25 -1.96 2.79 -5.38
CA GLN A 25 -2.48 1.94 -6.48
C GLN A 25 -2.05 0.46 -6.37
N HIS A 26 -0.94 0.21 -5.67
CA HIS A 26 -0.35 -1.11 -5.47
C HIS A 26 -0.86 -1.84 -4.23
N PHE A 27 -1.70 -1.19 -3.43
CA PHE A 27 -2.30 -1.80 -2.27
C PHE A 27 -3.27 -2.89 -2.66
N ARG A 28 -3.14 -4.05 -2.01
CA ARG A 28 -4.06 -5.16 -2.15
C ARG A 28 -4.51 -5.60 -0.76
N TYR A 29 -5.78 -6.00 -0.70
CA TYR A 29 -6.36 -6.64 0.47
C TYR A 29 -6.97 -7.97 0.02
N GLY A 30 -7.04 -8.91 0.94
CA GLY A 30 -7.69 -10.19 0.77
C GLY A 30 -7.93 -10.84 2.12
N SER A 31 -8.27 -12.12 2.11
CA SER A 31 -8.43 -12.93 3.31
C SER A 31 -7.66 -14.25 3.14
N ASP A 32 -7.10 -14.75 4.24
CA ASP A 32 -6.54 -16.11 4.30
C ASP A 32 -7.66 -17.17 4.42
N LEU A 33 -7.27 -18.45 4.37
CA LEU A 33 -8.20 -19.58 4.56
C LEU A 33 -8.90 -19.60 5.94
N GLN A 34 -8.35 -18.87 6.93
CA GLN A 34 -8.92 -18.71 8.27
C GLN A 34 -9.80 -17.45 8.39
N GLY A 35 -10.03 -16.72 7.30
CA GLY A 35 -10.81 -15.49 7.28
C GLY A 35 -10.09 -14.26 7.85
N ARG A 36 -8.77 -14.32 8.06
CA ARG A 36 -7.98 -13.17 8.52
C ARG A 36 -7.68 -12.25 7.33
N THR A 37 -7.89 -10.97 7.53
CA THR A 37 -7.56 -9.97 6.51
C THR A 37 -6.05 -9.93 6.27
N LEU A 38 -5.64 -10.16 5.03
CA LEU A 38 -4.28 -9.97 4.56
C LEU A 38 -4.19 -8.66 3.81
N LEU A 39 -3.17 -7.87 4.15
CA LEU A 39 -2.86 -6.60 3.51
C LEU A 39 -1.49 -6.72 2.87
N GLY A 40 -1.32 -6.18 1.68
CA GLY A 40 -0.06 -6.30 0.96
C GLY A 40 0.15 -5.25 -0.10
N CYS A 41 1.40 -5.19 -0.58
CA CYS A 41 1.80 -4.41 -1.72
C CYS A 41 2.08 -5.37 -2.88
N GLU A 42 1.30 -5.29 -3.95
CA GLU A 42 1.49 -6.14 -5.12
C GLU A 42 2.84 -5.89 -5.81
N ARG A 43 3.29 -4.63 -5.79
CA ARG A 43 4.51 -4.26 -6.51
C ARG A 43 5.75 -4.88 -5.87
N GLN A 44 5.74 -5.03 -4.55
CA GLN A 44 6.82 -5.67 -3.79
C GLN A 44 6.57 -7.15 -3.52
N HIS A 45 5.39 -7.68 -3.88
CA HIS A 45 4.94 -9.03 -3.51
C HIS A 45 5.14 -9.37 -2.03
N GLN A 46 4.79 -8.41 -1.17
CA GLN A 46 4.99 -8.52 0.28
C GLN A 46 3.75 -8.08 1.07
N GLN A 47 3.58 -8.67 2.25
CA GLN A 47 2.51 -8.31 3.18
C GLN A 47 2.87 -7.06 3.97
N LEU A 48 1.88 -6.22 4.27
CA LEU A 48 2.05 -5.05 5.12
C LEU A 48 1.88 -5.45 6.59
N PRO A 49 2.77 -4.98 7.49
CA PRO A 49 2.53 -5.09 8.93
C PRO A 49 1.18 -4.50 9.32
N GLN A 50 0.49 -5.11 10.29
CA GLN A 50 -0.80 -4.61 10.75
C GLN A 50 -0.72 -3.14 11.17
N GLY A 51 -1.71 -2.34 10.78
CA GLY A 51 -1.78 -0.91 11.10
C GLY A 51 -0.85 0.01 10.27
N SER A 52 0.26 -0.52 9.73
CA SER A 52 1.20 0.29 8.91
C SER A 52 0.55 0.91 7.68
N HIS A 53 -0.48 0.26 7.13
CA HIS A 53 -1.19 0.72 5.95
C HIS A 53 -1.91 2.06 6.09
N LEU A 54 -2.10 2.54 7.33
CA LEU A 54 -2.77 3.80 7.67
C LEU A 54 -1.79 4.90 8.09
N THR A 55 -0.53 4.57 8.32
CA THR A 55 0.46 5.49 8.89
C THR A 55 1.74 5.58 8.07
N HIS A 56 1.96 4.66 7.14
CA HIS A 56 3.14 4.58 6.31
C HIS A 56 2.78 4.36 4.83
N HIS A 57 3.74 4.60 3.95
CA HIS A 57 3.71 4.20 2.56
C HIS A 57 4.98 3.43 2.17
N CYS A 58 4.91 2.61 1.12
CA CYS A 58 6.10 1.95 0.57
C CYS A 58 6.96 2.91 -0.28
N LEU A 59 8.23 2.58 -0.50
CA LEU A 59 9.13 3.38 -1.34
C LEU A 59 8.63 3.57 -2.78
N GLN A 60 7.81 2.64 -3.28
CA GLN A 60 7.19 2.71 -4.60
C GLN A 60 5.72 3.16 -4.52
N TRP A 61 5.40 4.00 -3.53
CA TRP A 61 4.05 4.54 -3.39
C TRP A 61 3.69 5.34 -4.63
N ALA A 62 2.51 5.04 -5.16
CA ALA A 62 1.92 5.77 -6.26
C ALA A 62 0.44 5.98 -5.96
N PRO A 63 -0.07 7.22 -6.11
CA PRO A 63 -1.44 7.53 -5.74
C PRO A 63 -2.44 6.75 -6.58
N SER A 64 -3.53 6.27 -5.95
CA SER A 64 -4.63 5.60 -6.66
C SER A 64 -5.37 6.50 -7.64
N TRP A 65 -5.35 7.83 -7.42
CA TRP A 65 -6.04 8.79 -8.28
C TRP A 65 -5.41 8.95 -9.67
N HIS A 66 -4.12 8.64 -9.86
CA HIS A 66 -3.51 8.58 -11.20
C HIS A 66 -4.19 7.54 -12.12
N ARG A 67 -4.84 6.51 -11.56
CA ARG A 67 -5.63 5.53 -12.34
C ARG A 67 -7.06 6.01 -12.62
N GLN A 68 -7.60 6.92 -11.84
CA GLN A 68 -9.01 7.33 -11.89
C GLN A 68 -9.23 8.66 -12.61
N ALA A 69 -8.33 9.62 -12.40
CA ALA A 69 -8.24 10.82 -13.18
C ALA A 69 -7.10 10.62 -14.18
N GLY A 70 -7.39 10.62 -15.48
CA GLY A 70 -6.33 10.78 -16.47
C GLY A 70 -5.44 11.96 -16.06
N TRP A 71 -4.12 11.76 -16.16
CA TRP A 71 -3.08 12.73 -15.79
C TRP A 71 -3.57 14.18 -15.91
N ALA A 72 -3.79 14.82 -14.76
CA ALA A 72 -4.02 16.26 -14.68
C ALA A 72 -2.79 16.83 -13.98
N PRO A 73 -1.81 17.38 -14.71
CA PRO A 73 -0.68 18.03 -14.08
C PRO A 73 -1.24 19.23 -13.33
N GLU A 74 -0.94 19.34 -12.05
CA GLU A 74 -1.20 20.58 -11.32
C GLU A 74 -0.50 21.74 -12.03
N VAL A 75 -1.29 22.68 -12.53
CA VAL A 75 -0.78 23.92 -13.11
C VAL A 75 -0.35 24.82 -11.96
N ALA A 76 0.98 24.98 -11.87
CA ALA A 76 1.80 26.04 -11.23
C ALA A 76 1.49 26.44 -9.77
#